data_AF-A0A182ELM3-F1
#
_entry.id   AF-A0A182ELM3-F1
#
_cell.length_a   1.000
_cell.length_b   1.000
_cell.length_c   1.000
_cell.angle_alpha   90.00
_cell.angle_beta   90.00
_cell.angle_gamma   90.00
#
_symmetry.space_group_name_H-M   'P 1'
#
loop_
_entity.id
_entity.type
_entity.pdbx_description
1 polymer ?
#
loop_
_entity_poly.entity_id
_entity_poly.type
_entity_poly.pdbx_seq_one_letter_code
_entity_poly.pdbx_strand_id
1 'polypeptide(L)'
;MQNDYDNDLKHVTSLNPTVQIIWHEMGSTNTCELEYKGYQKNYRISPDLGYYIGCQKALSQYISQLAIRKTPIWNNSNPNCPLKSLPKNYEGYLACDFIHGKWYEVFFKSMIRYEVYHKKVYRTFWSNYSSIFLIRPSFLIKTNYTEMDWLPKLISLKVRPLSCDDAEFSLNINSNWSQPISLIIHYRIRLNRHVHYVSLIANRTVEDWMSDTFILIPSLATHEVCYQV
;
A
#
# COMPACT_ATOMS: atom_id res chain seq x y z
N MET A 1 -8.80 12.96 -11.44
CA MET A 1 -8.62 11.51 -11.24
C MET A 1 -9.93 10.73 -11.31
N GLN A 2 -10.80 10.70 -10.29
CA GLN A 2 -12.24 10.46 -10.58
C GLN A 2 -12.70 11.53 -11.59
N ASN A 3 -12.26 12.78 -11.36
CA ASN A 3 -12.33 13.86 -12.32
C ASN A 3 -11.73 13.57 -13.71
N ASP A 4 -10.76 12.66 -13.88
CA ASP A 4 -10.14 12.44 -15.20
C ASP A 4 -11.01 11.47 -16.00
N TYR A 5 -11.48 10.40 -15.37
CA TYR A 5 -12.53 9.54 -15.91
C TYR A 5 -13.80 10.34 -16.22
N ASP A 6 -14.28 11.16 -15.28
CA ASP A 6 -15.49 11.96 -15.44
C ASP A 6 -15.32 13.07 -16.50
N ASN A 7 -14.11 13.59 -16.69
CA ASN A 7 -13.81 14.55 -17.76
C ASN A 7 -13.76 13.87 -19.12
N ASP A 8 -13.06 12.73 -19.23
CA ASP A 8 -13.00 11.97 -20.49
C ASP A 8 -14.38 11.46 -20.89
N LEU A 9 -15.20 11.02 -19.92
CA LEU A 9 -16.57 10.57 -20.13
C LEU A 9 -17.48 11.68 -20.72
N LYS A 10 -17.20 12.97 -20.47
CA LYS A 10 -17.98 14.08 -21.09
C LYS A 10 -17.78 14.17 -22.60
N HIS A 11 -16.67 13.63 -23.12
CA HIS A 11 -16.29 13.74 -24.53
C HIS A 11 -16.60 12.48 -25.35
N VAL A 12 -17.05 11.40 -24.70
CA VAL A 12 -17.28 10.08 -25.31
C VAL A 12 -18.63 9.52 -24.90
N THR A 13 -19.25 8.72 -25.75
CA THR A 13 -20.54 8.07 -25.44
C THR A 13 -20.39 6.83 -24.56
N SER A 14 -19.24 6.16 -24.64
CA SER A 14 -18.89 5.02 -23.80
C SER A 14 -17.39 5.04 -23.53
N LEU A 15 -17.00 4.70 -22.31
CA LEU A 15 -15.62 4.57 -21.88
C LEU A 15 -15.46 3.28 -21.08
N ASN A 16 -14.65 2.36 -21.58
CA ASN A 16 -14.38 1.07 -20.97
C ASN A 16 -12.86 0.93 -20.73
N PRO A 17 -12.38 1.40 -19.57
CA PRO A 17 -10.97 1.27 -19.21
C PRO A 17 -10.71 -0.05 -18.48
N THR A 18 -9.65 -0.73 -18.87
CA THR A 18 -9.21 -2.03 -18.35
C THR A 18 -7.71 -2.03 -18.17
N VAL A 19 -7.26 -2.55 -17.03
CA VAL A 19 -5.83 -2.78 -16.77
C VAL A 19 -5.65 -4.24 -16.40
N GLN A 20 -4.76 -4.92 -17.10
CA GLN A 20 -4.40 -6.31 -16.87
C GLN A 20 -2.96 -6.36 -16.36
N ILE A 21 -2.75 -7.02 -15.23
CA ILE A 21 -1.44 -7.25 -14.64
C ILE A 21 -1.23 -8.76 -14.58
N ILE A 22 -0.16 -9.22 -15.22
CA ILE A 22 0.22 -10.63 -15.28
C ILE A 22 1.62 -10.76 -14.73
N TRP A 23 1.88 -11.72 -13.84
CA TRP A 23 3.22 -11.99 -13.38
C TRP A 23 3.48 -13.47 -13.18
N HIS A 24 4.76 -13.84 -13.24
CA HIS A 24 5.21 -15.19 -12.99
C HIS A 24 6.66 -15.19 -12.47
N GLU A 25 7.00 -16.23 -11.72
CA GLU A 25 8.39 -16.47 -11.30
C GLU A 25 9.21 -16.90 -12.52
N MET A 26 10.42 -16.34 -12.66
CA MET A 26 11.35 -16.77 -13.71
C MET A 26 11.67 -18.27 -13.58
N GLY A 27 11.32 -19.04 -14.62
CA GLY A 27 11.50 -20.50 -14.65
C GLY A 27 10.30 -21.31 -14.18
N SER A 28 9.21 -20.66 -13.75
CA SER A 28 7.92 -21.31 -13.47
C SER A 28 6.99 -21.22 -14.68
N THR A 29 6.16 -22.24 -14.88
CA THR A 29 5.07 -22.23 -15.87
C THR A 29 3.80 -21.57 -15.34
N ASN A 30 3.72 -21.33 -14.03
CA ASN A 30 2.52 -20.81 -13.40
C ASN A 30 2.50 -19.29 -13.44
N THR A 31 1.41 -18.74 -13.95
CA THR A 31 1.20 -17.29 -14.09
C THR A 31 0.02 -16.85 -13.23
N CYS A 32 0.18 -15.75 -12.51
CA CYS A 32 -0.94 -15.04 -11.91
C CYS A 32 -1.41 -13.93 -12.85
N GLU A 33 -2.73 -13.81 -13.01
CA GLU A 33 -3.38 -12.80 -13.84
C GLU A 33 -4.47 -12.11 -13.02
N LEU A 34 -4.41 -10.78 -12.98
CA LEU A 34 -5.43 -9.92 -12.39
C LEU A 34 -5.86 -8.86 -13.41
N GLU A 35 -7.17 -8.63 -13.48
CA GLU A 35 -7.74 -7.55 -14.28
C GLU A 35 -8.45 -6.55 -13.38
N TYR A 36 -8.23 -5.27 -13.64
CA TYR A 36 -8.73 -4.14 -12.88
C TYR A 36 -9.56 -3.22 -13.77
N LYS A 37 -10.51 -2.52 -13.14
CA LYS A 37 -11.11 -1.31 -13.71
C LYS A 37 -10.00 -0.25 -13.83
N GLY A 38 -9.84 0.36 -15.01
CA GLY A 38 -8.83 1.39 -15.21
C GLY A 38 -9.15 2.72 -14.49
N TYR A 39 -8.30 3.74 -14.70
CA TYR A 39 -8.36 5.04 -13.99
C TYR A 39 -8.18 4.97 -12.47
N GLN A 40 -7.61 3.89 -11.94
CA GLN A 40 -7.19 3.85 -10.53
C GLN A 40 -5.84 4.56 -10.38
N LYS A 41 -5.67 5.30 -9.27
CA LYS A 41 -4.41 5.98 -8.96
C LYS A 41 -3.27 4.97 -8.81
N ASN A 42 -3.52 3.93 -8.01
CA ASN A 42 -2.56 2.89 -7.66
C ASN A 42 -3.20 1.53 -7.86
N TYR A 43 -2.60 0.68 -8.69
CA TYR A 43 -2.97 -0.72 -8.81
C TYR A 43 -2.14 -1.52 -7.80
N ARG A 44 -2.79 -1.99 -6.75
CA ARG A 44 -2.13 -2.81 -5.74
C ARG A 44 -2.19 -4.27 -6.16
N ILE A 45 -1.09 -4.98 -6.00
CA ILE A 45 -1.00 -6.42 -6.21
C ILE A 45 -0.90 -7.03 -4.81
N SER A 46 -1.99 -7.64 -4.34
CA SER A 46 -2.06 -8.21 -2.98
C SER A 46 -2.54 -9.65 -3.07
N PRO A 47 -1.69 -10.65 -2.76
CA PRO A 47 -2.04 -12.06 -2.89
C PRO A 47 -3.11 -12.49 -1.87
N ASP A 48 -3.19 -11.81 -0.73
CA ASP A 48 -4.17 -12.04 0.33
C ASP A 48 -5.57 -11.50 -0.01
N LEU A 49 -5.69 -10.62 -1.02
CA LEU A 49 -6.92 -9.96 -1.48
C LEU A 49 -7.73 -9.24 -0.38
N GLY A 50 -7.28 -9.24 0.87
CA GLY A 50 -7.95 -8.69 2.06
C GLY A 50 -8.02 -7.17 2.05
N TYR A 51 -7.19 -6.52 1.22
CA TYR A 51 -7.21 -5.08 1.02
C TYR A 51 -8.46 -4.58 0.26
N TYR A 52 -9.12 -5.43 -0.52
CA TYR A 52 -10.28 -5.02 -1.34
C TYR A 52 -11.59 -5.10 -0.55
N ILE A 53 -11.72 -4.24 0.46
CA ILE A 53 -12.88 -4.19 1.38
C ILE A 53 -14.21 -4.20 0.61
N GLY A 54 -14.29 -3.45 -0.50
CA GLY A 54 -15.49 -3.34 -1.33
C GLY A 54 -16.02 -4.67 -1.87
N CYS A 55 -15.16 -5.68 -2.10
CA CYS A 55 -15.56 -6.99 -2.62
C CYS A 55 -15.04 -8.17 -1.79
N GLN A 56 -14.63 -7.93 -0.55
CA GLN A 56 -14.04 -8.95 0.33
C GLN A 56 -14.89 -10.21 0.47
N LYS A 57 -16.22 -10.07 0.56
CA LYS A 57 -17.16 -11.21 0.64
C LYS A 57 -17.17 -12.05 -0.65
N ALA A 58 -17.16 -11.40 -1.82
CA ALA A 58 -17.13 -12.12 -3.10
C ALA A 58 -15.78 -12.79 -3.30
N LEU A 59 -14.69 -12.13 -2.89
CA LEU A 59 -13.33 -12.66 -2.94
C LEU A 59 -13.18 -13.89 -2.05
N SER A 60 -13.67 -13.85 -0.80
CA SER A 60 -13.57 -15.00 0.10
C SER A 60 -14.35 -16.22 -0.42
N GLN A 61 -15.55 -16.00 -0.99
CA GLN A 61 -16.32 -17.07 -1.65
C GLN A 61 -15.59 -17.63 -2.87
N TYR A 62 -14.99 -16.76 -3.69
CA TYR A 62 -14.22 -17.15 -4.88
C TYR A 62 -12.99 -17.99 -4.50
N ILE A 63 -12.21 -17.56 -3.51
CA ILE A 63 -11.03 -18.29 -3.00
C ILE A 63 -11.45 -19.63 -2.39
N SER A 64 -12.56 -19.67 -1.65
CA SER A 64 -13.10 -20.91 -1.08
C SER A 64 -13.47 -21.92 -2.18
N GLN A 65 -14.09 -21.46 -3.28
CA GLN A 65 -14.40 -22.31 -4.44
C GLN A 65 -13.13 -22.82 -5.13
N LEU A 66 -12.13 -21.95 -5.31
CA LEU A 66 -10.82 -22.32 -5.84
C LEU A 66 -10.12 -23.38 -5.00
N ALA A 67 -10.13 -23.23 -3.67
CA ALA A 67 -9.50 -24.17 -2.74
C ALA A 67 -10.13 -25.57 -2.81
N ILE A 68 -11.44 -25.64 -3.06
CA ILE A 68 -12.18 -26.90 -3.25
C ILE A 68 -12.08 -27.38 -4.72
N ARG A 69 -11.26 -26.72 -5.57
CA ARG A 69 -11.07 -27.01 -7.00
C ARG A 69 -12.37 -26.97 -7.82
N LYS A 70 -13.35 -26.18 -7.39
CA LYS A 70 -14.56 -25.90 -8.17
C LYS A 70 -14.28 -24.73 -9.12
N THR A 71 -14.97 -24.71 -10.26
CA THR A 71 -14.94 -23.57 -11.19
C THR A 71 -15.52 -22.34 -10.48
N PRO A 72 -14.70 -21.32 -10.19
CA PRO A 72 -15.13 -20.24 -9.33
C PRO A 72 -15.96 -19.23 -10.12
N ILE A 73 -17.06 -18.73 -9.53
CA ILE A 73 -17.91 -17.74 -10.17
C ILE A 73 -17.53 -16.37 -9.64
N TRP A 74 -16.93 -15.55 -10.50
CA TRP A 74 -16.61 -14.16 -10.14
C TRP A 74 -17.77 -13.23 -10.47
N ASN A 75 -18.28 -12.54 -9.46
CA ASN A 75 -19.33 -11.53 -9.64
C ASN A 75 -18.73 -10.12 -9.60
N ASN A 76 -18.63 -9.49 -10.77
CA ASN A 76 -18.13 -8.13 -10.95
C ASN A 76 -19.22 -7.04 -10.86
N SER A 77 -20.43 -7.36 -10.37
CA SER A 77 -21.52 -6.39 -10.29
C SER A 77 -21.30 -5.30 -9.25
N ASN A 78 -20.33 -5.44 -8.33
CA ASN A 78 -20.09 -4.43 -7.31
C ASN A 78 -19.30 -3.23 -7.87
N PRO A 79 -19.88 -2.01 -7.89
CA PRO A 79 -19.21 -0.82 -8.40
C PRO A 79 -17.93 -0.48 -7.61
N ASN A 80 -17.92 -0.75 -6.30
CA ASN A 80 -16.81 -0.45 -5.40
C ASN A 80 -15.66 -1.48 -5.48
N CYS A 81 -15.83 -2.56 -6.25
CA CYS A 81 -14.76 -3.52 -6.47
C CYS A 81 -13.86 -3.04 -7.63
N PRO A 82 -12.56 -2.86 -7.40
CA PRO A 82 -11.62 -2.49 -8.45
C PRO A 82 -11.28 -3.64 -9.40
N LEU A 83 -11.57 -4.89 -9.02
CA LEU A 83 -11.20 -6.10 -9.73
C LEU A 83 -12.28 -6.53 -10.73
N LYS A 84 -11.88 -6.75 -11.99
CA LYS A 84 -12.72 -7.32 -13.05
C LYS A 84 -12.56 -8.83 -13.20
N SER A 85 -11.34 -9.33 -13.02
CA SER A 85 -11.00 -10.76 -13.20
C SER A 85 -9.95 -11.19 -12.19
N LEU A 86 -9.99 -12.48 -11.86
CA LEU A 86 -9.14 -13.16 -10.87
C LEU A 86 -8.56 -14.45 -11.48
N PRO A 87 -7.54 -15.06 -10.85
CA PRO A 87 -6.96 -16.31 -11.33
C PRO A 87 -8.00 -17.43 -11.32
N LYS A 88 -8.19 -18.07 -12.47
CA LYS A 88 -9.25 -19.07 -12.68
C LYS A 88 -8.98 -20.41 -11.99
N ASN A 89 -7.70 -20.69 -11.72
CA ASN A 89 -7.22 -21.96 -11.19
C ASN A 89 -6.45 -21.75 -9.89
N TYR A 90 -6.46 -22.77 -9.03
CA TYR A 90 -5.77 -22.71 -7.74
C TYR A 90 -4.25 -22.50 -7.87
N GLU A 91 -3.62 -23.11 -8.89
CA GLU A 91 -2.19 -22.93 -9.17
C GLU A 91 -1.86 -21.49 -9.59
N GLY A 92 -2.72 -20.86 -10.40
CA GLY A 92 -2.57 -19.45 -10.77
C GLY A 92 -2.76 -18.52 -9.58
N TYR A 93 -3.67 -18.87 -8.66
CA TYR A 93 -3.84 -18.15 -7.39
C TYR A 93 -2.60 -18.28 -6.49
N LEU A 94 -2.01 -19.47 -6.36
CA LEU A 94 -0.78 -19.66 -5.59
C LEU A 94 0.41 -18.91 -6.20
N ALA A 95 0.48 -18.83 -7.54
CA ALA A 95 1.51 -18.05 -8.24
C ALA A 95 1.40 -16.53 -7.99
N CYS A 96 0.28 -16.06 -7.44
CA CYS A 96 0.13 -14.66 -7.06
C CYS A 96 0.97 -14.29 -5.84
N ASP A 97 1.34 -15.27 -4.99
CA ASP A 97 2.14 -15.02 -3.80
C ASP A 97 3.62 -14.82 -4.15
N PHE A 98 4.17 -13.68 -3.75
CA PHE A 98 5.56 -13.32 -4.03
C PHE A 98 6.49 -13.99 -3.03
N ILE A 99 7.37 -14.85 -3.53
CA ILE A 99 8.42 -15.51 -2.75
C ILE A 99 9.61 -14.57 -2.64
N HIS A 100 10.08 -14.37 -1.41
CA HIS A 100 11.23 -13.53 -1.10
C HIS A 100 12.48 -13.97 -1.87
N GLY A 101 13.19 -13.00 -2.43
CA GLY A 101 14.48 -13.22 -3.08
C GLY A 101 14.42 -13.81 -4.49
N LYS A 102 13.23 -14.21 -4.98
CA LYS A 102 13.02 -14.72 -6.35
C LYS A 102 12.80 -13.59 -7.35
N TRP A 103 13.10 -13.86 -8.61
CA TRP A 103 12.88 -12.94 -9.72
C TRP A 103 11.53 -13.20 -10.36
N TYR A 104 10.80 -12.12 -10.62
CA TYR A 104 9.50 -12.15 -11.28
C TYR A 104 9.49 -11.21 -12.47
N GLU A 105 8.87 -11.67 -13.55
CA GLU A 105 8.54 -10.83 -14.70
C GLU A 105 7.07 -10.43 -14.60
N VAL A 106 6.82 -9.12 -14.61
CA VAL A 106 5.50 -8.51 -14.49
C VAL A 106 5.16 -7.80 -15.79
N PHE A 107 4.12 -8.27 -16.46
CA PHE A 107 3.51 -7.63 -17.61
C PHE A 107 2.37 -6.73 -17.15
N PHE A 108 2.46 -5.46 -17.50
CA PHE A 108 1.41 -4.49 -17.32
C PHE A 108 0.82 -4.13 -18.69
N LYS A 109 -0.50 -4.29 -18.83
CA LYS A 109 -1.23 -3.92 -20.05
C LYS A 109 -2.40 -3.03 -19.65
N SER A 110 -2.43 -1.82 -20.19
CA SER A 110 -3.54 -0.88 -20.05
C SER A 110 -4.22 -0.70 -21.40
N MET A 111 -5.54 -0.73 -21.38
CA MET A 111 -6.37 -0.56 -22.57
C MET A 111 -7.57 0.30 -22.22
N ILE A 112 -7.86 1.29 -23.06
CA ILE A 112 -9.05 2.11 -22.98
C ILE A 112 -9.80 1.98 -24.29
N ARG A 113 -11.00 1.40 -24.23
CA ARG A 113 -11.95 1.42 -25.34
C ARG A 113 -12.89 2.59 -25.16
N TYR A 114 -13.02 3.44 -26.17
CA TYR A 114 -13.96 4.55 -26.13
C TYR A 114 -14.74 4.69 -27.43
N GLU A 115 -15.96 5.20 -27.30
CA GLU A 115 -16.88 5.41 -28.42
C GLU A 115 -17.17 6.90 -28.56
N VAL A 116 -17.08 7.39 -29.79
CA VAL A 116 -17.41 8.78 -30.11
C VAL A 116 -18.56 8.78 -31.12
N TYR A 117 -19.61 9.52 -30.80
CA TYR A 117 -20.70 9.77 -31.72
C TYR A 117 -20.46 11.07 -32.49
N HIS A 118 -20.24 10.96 -33.79
CA HIS A 118 -20.04 12.13 -34.65
C HIS A 118 -20.73 11.93 -36.00
N LYS A 119 -21.45 12.96 -36.47
CA LYS A 119 -22.19 12.94 -37.76
C LYS A 119 -23.08 11.70 -37.95
N LYS A 120 -23.86 11.33 -36.92
CA LYS A 120 -24.77 10.16 -36.92
C LYS A 120 -24.10 8.79 -37.03
N VAL A 121 -22.79 8.70 -36.81
CA VAL A 121 -22.04 7.45 -36.83
C VAL A 121 -21.30 7.27 -35.51
N TYR A 122 -21.40 6.07 -34.94
CA TYR A 122 -20.57 5.66 -33.81
C TYR A 122 -19.23 5.15 -34.33
N ARG A 123 -18.14 5.68 -33.77
CA ARG A 123 -16.78 5.19 -34.02
C ARG A 123 -16.16 4.70 -32.74
N THR A 124 -15.61 3.49 -32.80
CA THR A 124 -14.89 2.86 -31.70
C THR A 124 -13.39 3.10 -31.87
N PHE A 125 -12.73 3.46 -30.78
CA PHE A 125 -11.29 3.68 -30.73
C PHE A 125 -10.67 2.93 -29.56
N TRP A 126 -9.37 2.69 -29.67
CA TRP A 126 -8.58 1.98 -28.68
C TRP A 126 -7.30 2.74 -28.41
N SER A 127 -6.98 2.90 -27.12
CA SER A 127 -5.68 3.37 -26.66
C SER A 127 -5.05 2.29 -25.80
N ASN A 128 -3.87 1.84 -26.18
CA ASN A 128 -3.20 0.69 -25.59
C ASN A 128 -1.82 1.09 -25.09
N TYR A 129 -1.43 0.59 -23.93
CA TYR A 129 -0.09 0.74 -23.38
C TYR A 129 0.33 -0.57 -22.74
N SER A 130 1.56 -1.00 -22.99
CA SER A 130 2.12 -2.20 -22.37
C SER A 130 3.54 -1.97 -21.91
N SER A 131 3.86 -2.46 -20.72
CA SER A 131 5.21 -2.40 -20.16
C SER A 131 5.55 -3.71 -19.46
N ILE A 132 6.84 -4.02 -19.41
CA ILE A 132 7.38 -5.21 -18.75
C ILE A 132 8.30 -4.73 -17.65
N PHE A 133 8.13 -5.27 -16.45
CA PHE A 133 8.95 -4.98 -15.30
C PHE A 133 9.62 -6.25 -14.77
N LEU A 134 10.86 -6.13 -14.35
CA LEU A 134 11.57 -7.18 -13.63
C LEU A 134 11.64 -6.76 -12.17
N ILE A 135 11.08 -7.58 -11.29
CA ILE A 135 11.04 -7.30 -9.85
C ILE A 135 11.68 -8.44 -9.07
N ARG A 136 12.37 -8.07 -7.98
CA ARG A 136 12.88 -9.01 -6.99
C ARG A 136 12.42 -8.55 -5.61
N PRO A 137 11.40 -9.18 -5.03
CA PRO A 137 10.90 -8.82 -3.70
C PRO A 137 12.02 -8.99 -2.66
N SER A 138 12.50 -7.87 -2.12
CA SER A 138 13.61 -7.84 -1.15
C SER A 138 13.14 -7.90 0.30
N PHE A 139 11.87 -7.63 0.56
CA PHE A 139 11.23 -7.76 1.86
C PHE A 139 9.84 -8.37 1.67
N LEU A 140 9.48 -9.27 2.59
CA LEU A 140 8.14 -9.85 2.65
C LEU A 140 7.45 -9.14 3.81
N ILE A 141 6.42 -8.34 3.53
CA ILE A 141 5.55 -7.79 4.57
C ILE A 141 4.62 -8.93 5.02
N LYS A 142 5.19 -9.92 5.72
CA LYS A 142 4.41 -10.94 6.42
C LYS A 142 3.84 -10.22 7.63
N THR A 143 2.56 -9.89 7.61
CA THR A 143 1.85 -9.35 8.79
C THR A 143 1.59 -10.49 9.79
N ASN A 144 2.67 -11.05 10.34
CA ASN A 144 2.68 -11.86 11.56
C ASN A 144 3.19 -11.03 12.75
N TYR A 145 2.90 -9.72 12.73
CA TYR A 145 3.41 -8.77 13.69
C TYR A 145 2.23 -8.25 14.51
N THR A 146 2.34 -8.34 15.82
CA THR A 146 1.38 -7.68 16.72
C THR A 146 1.48 -6.17 16.51
N GLU A 147 0.47 -5.41 16.94
CA GLU A 147 0.46 -3.94 16.84
C GLU A 147 1.79 -3.31 17.28
N MET A 148 2.39 -3.88 18.32
CA MET A 148 3.67 -3.46 18.92
C MET A 148 4.89 -3.61 18.01
N ASP A 149 4.86 -4.53 17.03
CA ASP A 149 6.02 -4.85 16.19
C ASP A 149 6.06 -4.05 14.87
N TRP A 150 4.90 -3.58 14.41
CA TRP A 150 4.80 -2.84 13.13
C TRP A 150 4.61 -1.33 13.32
N LEU A 151 3.96 -0.89 14.41
CA LEU A 151 3.77 0.53 14.73
C LEU A 151 5.10 1.31 14.80
N PRO A 152 6.20 0.76 15.38
CA PRO A 152 7.49 1.44 15.36
C PRO A 152 8.09 1.63 13.96
N LYS A 153 7.66 0.84 12.97
CA LYS A 153 8.12 0.98 11.57
C LYS A 153 7.40 2.09 10.81
N LEU A 154 6.27 2.57 11.33
CA LEU A 154 5.57 3.74 10.77
C LEU A 154 6.21 5.06 11.19
N ILE A 155 6.86 5.09 12.36
CA ILE A 155 7.32 6.30 13.00
C ILE A 155 8.84 6.33 12.96
N SER A 156 9.41 7.28 12.23
CA SER A 156 10.84 7.55 12.24
C SER A 156 11.12 8.74 13.16
N LEU A 157 11.60 8.46 14.37
CA LEU A 157 12.11 9.48 15.29
C LEU A 157 13.63 9.65 15.12
N LYS A 158 14.08 10.86 14.82
CA LYS A 158 15.50 11.24 14.79
C LYS A 158 15.73 12.37 15.77
N VAL A 159 16.80 12.27 16.56
CA VAL A 159 17.19 13.29 17.53
C VAL A 159 18.59 13.77 17.18
N ARG A 160 18.79 15.09 17.17
CA ARG A 160 20.09 15.71 16.96
C ARG A 160 20.36 16.73 18.07
N PRO A 161 21.54 16.73 18.68
CA PRO A 161 21.95 17.84 19.55
C PRO A 161 22.17 19.09 18.69
N LEU A 162 21.66 20.24 19.14
CA LEU A 162 21.94 21.55 18.54
C LEU A 162 23.09 22.23 19.28
N SER A 163 23.11 22.11 20.61
CA SER A 163 24.12 22.64 21.52
C SER A 163 24.38 21.65 22.66
N CYS A 164 25.18 22.03 23.65
CA CYS A 164 25.35 21.24 24.87
C CYS A 164 24.08 21.23 25.75
N ASP A 165 23.22 22.24 25.57
CA ASP A 165 22.05 22.48 26.41
C ASP A 165 20.73 22.25 25.67
N ASP A 166 20.76 22.10 24.34
CA ASP A 166 19.57 21.97 23.49
C ASP A 166 19.69 20.82 22.50
N ALA A 167 18.57 20.13 22.28
CA ALA A 167 18.42 19.13 21.24
C ALA A 167 17.13 19.37 20.45
N GLU A 168 17.13 18.92 19.20
CA GLU A 168 15.97 18.90 18.34
C GLU A 168 15.61 17.46 18.03
N PHE A 169 14.31 17.17 18.05
CA PHE A 169 13.80 15.93 17.48
C PHE A 169 12.99 16.22 16.23
N SER A 170 13.06 15.29 15.28
CA SER A 170 12.21 15.22 14.10
C SER A 170 11.51 13.88 14.10
N LEU A 171 10.19 13.91 13.94
CA LEU A 171 9.34 12.74 13.86
C LEU A 171 8.67 12.75 12.50
N ASN A 172 8.80 11.65 11.77
CA ASN A 172 8.18 11.49 10.45
C ASN A 172 7.31 10.23 10.46
N ILE A 173 6.06 10.39 10.02
CA ILE A 173 5.13 9.29 9.79
C ILE A 173 5.28 8.83 8.34
N ASN A 174 5.24 7.52 8.12
CA ASN A 174 5.28 6.96 6.78
C ASN A 174 4.20 7.58 5.89
N SER A 175 4.59 8.15 4.75
CA SER A 175 3.69 8.84 3.81
C SER A 175 2.55 7.97 3.25
N ASN A 176 2.63 6.65 3.42
CA ASN A 176 1.57 5.73 3.03
C ASN A 176 0.49 5.55 4.11
N TRP A 177 0.69 6.11 5.31
CA TRP A 177 -0.26 6.08 6.41
C TRP A 177 -1.26 7.23 6.27
N SER A 178 -2.56 6.93 6.36
CA SER A 178 -3.63 7.88 6.02
C SER A 178 -4.36 8.45 7.24
N GLN A 179 -3.92 8.14 8.45
CA GLN A 179 -4.57 8.58 9.69
C GLN A 179 -3.58 9.33 10.58
N PRO A 180 -4.00 10.42 11.24
CA PRO A 180 -3.15 11.07 12.22
C PRO A 180 -2.83 10.14 13.40
N ILE A 181 -1.61 10.22 13.92
CA ILE A 181 -1.17 9.44 15.09
C ILE A 181 -0.96 10.39 16.28
N SER A 182 -1.64 10.11 17.39
CA SER A 182 -1.44 10.82 18.66
C SER A 182 -0.25 10.23 19.41
N LEU A 183 0.71 11.08 19.79
CA LEU A 183 2.00 10.66 20.31
C LEU A 183 2.37 11.49 21.54
N ILE A 184 2.93 10.80 22.54
CA ILE A 184 3.48 11.40 23.74
C ILE A 184 4.99 11.13 23.77
N ILE A 185 5.79 12.19 23.68
CA ILE A 185 7.25 12.12 23.64
C ILE A 185 7.83 12.53 24.99
N HIS A 186 8.65 11.64 25.56
CA HIS A 186 9.34 11.83 26.82
C HIS A 186 10.85 11.89 26.62
N TYR A 187 11.49 12.82 27.30
CA TYR A 187 12.93 12.86 27.51
C TYR A 187 13.23 12.23 28.86
N ARG A 188 14.15 11.27 28.90
CA ARG A 188 14.55 10.61 30.14
C ARG A 188 16.06 10.48 30.25
N ILE A 189 16.55 10.55 31.48
CA ILE A 189 17.97 10.36 31.80
C ILE A 189 18.09 9.05 32.57
N ARG A 190 18.86 8.13 32.01
CA ARG A 190 19.09 6.80 32.57
C ARG A 190 20.53 6.68 33.04
N LEU A 191 20.70 6.41 34.33
CA LEU A 191 21.98 6.03 34.91
C LEU A 191 21.90 4.53 35.23
N ASN A 192 22.75 3.73 34.57
CA ASN A 192 22.72 2.26 34.68
C ASN A 192 21.32 1.69 34.35
N ARG A 193 20.62 1.10 35.34
CA ARG A 193 19.28 0.51 35.18
C ARG A 193 18.17 1.39 35.75
N HIS A 194 18.46 2.59 36.22
CA HIS A 194 17.47 3.46 36.85
C HIS A 194 17.26 4.73 36.04
N VAL A 195 15.99 5.08 35.86
CA VAL A 195 15.58 6.33 35.23
C VAL A 195 15.52 7.38 36.33
N HIS A 196 16.46 8.32 36.30
CA HIS A 196 16.59 9.35 37.32
C HIS A 196 15.76 10.60 37.01
N TYR A 197 15.42 10.79 35.75
CA TYR A 197 14.68 11.95 35.29
C TYR A 197 13.77 11.56 34.13
N VAL A 198 12.55 12.12 34.12
CA VAL A 198 11.59 12.03 33.02
C VAL A 198 10.93 13.39 32.86
N SER A 199 10.88 13.89 31.63
CA SER A 199 10.14 15.09 31.26
C SER A 199 9.30 14.83 30.03
N LEU A 200 8.11 15.42 30.00
CA LEU A 200 7.25 15.44 28.82
C LEU A 200 7.75 16.54 27.88
N ILE A 201 8.15 16.15 26.67
CA ILE A 201 8.59 17.10 25.63
C ILE A 201 7.42 17.51 24.74
N ALA A 202 6.61 16.54 24.31
CA ALA A 202 5.50 16.79 23.40
C ALA A 202 4.34 15.85 23.65
N ASN A 203 3.12 16.37 23.52
CA ASN A 203 1.88 15.59 23.48
C ASN A 203 1.02 16.17 22.36
N ARG A 204 1.11 15.56 21.17
CA ARG A 204 0.47 16.08 19.96
C ARG A 204 0.07 14.96 19.01
N THR A 205 -0.89 15.29 18.17
CA THR A 205 -1.32 14.49 17.04
C THR A 205 -0.56 14.94 15.79
N VAL A 206 0.08 14.00 15.10
CA VAL A 206 0.94 14.24 13.93
C VAL A 206 0.29 13.60 12.70
N GLU A 207 0.22 14.35 11.59
CA GLU A 207 -0.32 13.88 10.31
C GLU A 207 0.79 13.34 9.40
N ASP A 208 1.78 14.18 9.07
CA ASP A 208 2.90 13.81 8.20
C ASP A 208 4.23 13.83 8.96
N TRP A 209 4.63 15.00 9.48
CA TRP A 209 5.88 15.15 10.20
C TRP A 209 5.76 16.26 11.25
N MET A 210 6.63 16.23 12.25
CA MET A 210 6.83 17.32 13.20
C MET A 210 8.29 17.43 13.60
N SER A 211 8.70 18.62 14.02
CA SER A 211 9.97 18.86 14.68
C SER A 211 9.79 19.82 15.84
N ASP A 212 10.53 19.61 16.92
CA ASP A 212 10.56 20.55 18.04
C ASP A 212 11.89 20.48 18.79
N THR A 213 12.18 21.53 19.55
CA THR A 213 13.39 21.66 20.35
C THR A 213 13.11 21.49 21.83
N PHE A 214 14.05 20.91 22.57
CA PHE A 214 13.94 20.73 24.01
C PHE A 214 15.30 20.89 24.70
N ILE A 215 15.24 21.26 25.98
CA ILE A 215 16.41 21.54 26.81
C ILE A 215 16.96 20.22 27.37
N LEU A 216 18.26 20.01 27.18
CA LEU A 216 19.04 18.96 27.78
C LEU A 216 19.44 19.35 29.21
N ILE A 217 19.39 18.38 30.11
CA ILE A 217 19.83 18.59 31.49
C ILE A 217 21.27 18.13 31.60
N PRO A 218 22.19 18.94 32.14
CA PRO A 218 23.58 18.56 32.31
C PRO A 218 23.71 17.25 33.09
N SER A 219 24.12 16.18 32.42
CA SER A 219 24.33 14.87 33.01
C SER A 219 25.25 14.02 32.16
N LEU A 220 26.14 13.27 32.82
CA LEU A 220 27.01 12.26 32.18
C LEU A 220 26.29 10.93 31.92
N ALA A 221 25.02 10.82 32.36
CA ALA A 221 24.18 9.64 32.17
C ALA A 221 23.63 9.55 30.73
N THR A 222 23.03 8.42 30.38
CA THR A 222 22.47 8.21 29.04
C THR A 222 21.19 9.02 28.87
N HIS A 223 21.17 9.88 27.85
CA HIS A 223 20.02 10.65 27.43
C HIS A 223 19.20 9.86 26.43
N GLU A 224 17.92 9.66 26.70
CA GLU A 224 17.03 8.89 25.85
C GLU A 224 15.76 9.70 25.55
N VAL A 225 15.33 9.67 24.28
CA VAL A 225 14.03 10.19 23.87
C VAL A 225 13.16 9.01 23.48
N CYS A 226 11.98 8.93 24.08
CA CYS A 226 11.03 7.84 23.88
C CYS A 226 9.69 8.42 23.46
N TYR A 227 8.93 7.69 22.67
CA TYR A 227 7.56 8.03 22.33
C TYR A 227 6.62 6.91 22.77
N GLN A 228 5.40 7.30 23.11
CA GLN A 228 4.28 6.42 23.40
C GLN A 228 3.14 6.81 22.45
N VAL A 229 2.51 5.80 21.86
CA VAL A 229 1.34 5.92 21.00
C VAL A 229 0.11 5.46 21.77
#